data_AF-A0A2D6LSI9-F1
#
_entry.id   AF-A0A2D6LSI9-F1
#
_cell.length_a   1.000
_cell.length_b   1.000
_cell.length_c   1.000
_cell.angle_alpha   90.00
_cell.angle_beta   90.00
_cell.angle_gamma   90.00
#
_symmetry.space_group_name_H-M   'P 1'
#
loop_
_entity.id
_entity.type
_entity.pdbx_description
1 polymer ?
#
loop_
_entity_poly.entity_id
_entity_poly.type
_entity_poly.pdbx_seq_one_letter_code
_entity_poly.pdbx_strand_id
1 'polypeptide(L)'
;ATTQYVDVIPTLLEAVGKNPLEVNVGISDYDGNFGFDGKSFLDVLIGAKNEHRDYTFGVHTTRGIINGSESYPIRSIRSKKYKYILNLNHNQLFNNILTAEDYDRPSFLRDEMIPPMFIYRSWIKNAKDKHELEWVKSYQKRPNEELYDLEKDPFEKNNIANQPGYNDVKKDLKEKLKIWMKQQGDKGIETEMTAISRQDRRGKGVWRPYQTKPNQNTNF
;
A
#
# COMPACT_ATOMS: atom_id res chain seq x y z
N ALA A 1 -10.63 14.09 8.97
CA ALA A 1 -10.72 14.14 7.51
C ALA A 1 -9.88 13.02 6.92
N THR A 2 -10.40 12.24 5.97
CA THR A 2 -9.60 11.33 5.16
C THR A 2 -8.96 12.16 4.05
N THR A 3 -7.63 12.28 4.02
CA THR A 3 -6.89 13.05 3.00
C THR A 3 -5.89 12.14 2.30
N GLN A 4 -5.51 12.51 1.07
CA GLN A 4 -4.42 11.85 0.34
C GLN A 4 -3.27 12.82 0.13
N TYR A 5 -2.06 12.30 -0.02
CA TYR A 5 -0.88 13.14 -0.24
C TYR A 5 -1.01 14.02 -1.50
N VAL A 6 -1.67 13.51 -2.54
CA VAL A 6 -1.96 14.25 -3.78
C VAL A 6 -2.86 15.48 -3.58
N ASP A 7 -3.50 15.62 -2.42
CA ASP A 7 -4.37 16.75 -2.11
C ASP A 7 -3.60 17.98 -1.62
N VAL A 8 -2.33 17.82 -1.24
CA VAL A 8 -1.55 18.89 -0.62
C VAL A 8 -1.34 20.06 -1.60
N ILE A 9 -0.90 19.78 -2.81
CA ILE A 9 -0.62 20.82 -3.81
C ILE A 9 -1.89 21.61 -4.22
N PRO A 10 -3.02 20.99 -4.60
CA PRO A 10 -4.23 21.75 -4.89
C PRO A 10 -4.72 22.57 -3.70
N THR A 11 -4.51 22.09 -2.46
CA THR A 11 -4.84 22.86 -1.24
C THR A 11 -3.97 24.09 -1.07
N LEU A 12 -2.65 23.96 -1.27
CA LEU A 12 -1.72 25.08 -1.16
C LEU A 12 -1.97 26.14 -2.24
N LEU A 13 -2.31 25.73 -3.46
CA LEU A 13 -2.67 26.64 -4.55
C LEU A 13 -3.92 27.45 -4.22
N GLU A 14 -4.97 26.78 -3.74
CA GLU A 14 -6.21 27.46 -3.32
C GLU A 14 -5.95 28.44 -2.18
N ALA A 15 -5.11 28.06 -1.20
CA ALA A 15 -4.77 28.90 -0.07
C ALA A 15 -4.05 30.22 -0.46
N VAL A 16 -3.36 30.25 -1.61
CA VAL A 16 -2.74 31.47 -2.15
C VAL A 16 -3.59 32.16 -3.22
N GLY A 17 -4.89 31.82 -3.31
CA GLY A 17 -5.85 32.45 -4.21
C GLY A 17 -5.77 31.98 -5.67
N LYS A 18 -5.14 30.83 -5.95
CA LYS A 18 -5.14 30.21 -7.28
C LYS A 18 -6.25 29.18 -7.40
N ASN A 19 -6.86 29.03 -8.57
CA ASN A 19 -7.81 27.95 -8.82
C ASN A 19 -7.05 26.67 -9.23
N PRO A 20 -6.99 25.62 -8.39
CA PRO A 20 -6.27 24.40 -8.73
C PRO A 20 -6.90 23.64 -9.90
N LEU A 21 -8.17 23.87 -10.24
CA LEU A 21 -8.86 23.22 -11.36
C LEU A 21 -8.42 23.74 -12.73
N GLU A 22 -7.77 24.89 -12.79
CA GLU A 22 -7.24 25.49 -14.03
C GLU A 22 -5.81 25.06 -14.33
N VAL A 23 -5.16 24.32 -13.43
CA VAL A 23 -3.77 23.90 -13.58
C VAL A 23 -3.69 22.64 -14.43
N ASN A 24 -2.90 22.71 -15.49
CA ASN A 24 -2.49 21.55 -16.28
C ASN A 24 -1.15 21.01 -15.74
N VAL A 25 -1.14 19.77 -15.22
CA VAL A 25 0.06 19.14 -14.64
C VAL A 25 0.99 18.52 -15.67
N GLY A 26 0.65 18.59 -16.96
CA GLY A 26 1.46 18.14 -18.10
C GLY A 26 1.35 16.65 -18.42
N ILE A 27 0.61 15.88 -17.62
CA ILE A 27 0.39 14.44 -17.79
C ILE A 27 -1.10 14.18 -17.61
N SER A 28 -1.72 13.44 -18.55
CA SER A 28 -3.13 13.09 -18.43
C SER A 28 -3.35 11.82 -17.63
N ASP A 29 -4.47 11.74 -16.92
CA ASP A 29 -5.01 10.46 -16.46
C ASP A 29 -5.52 9.61 -17.64
N TYR A 30 -6.03 8.40 -17.36
CA TYR A 30 -6.51 7.50 -18.39
C TYR A 30 -7.71 8.06 -19.18
N ASP A 31 -8.50 8.95 -18.58
CA ASP A 31 -9.68 9.55 -19.19
C ASP A 31 -9.34 10.85 -19.94
N GLY A 32 -8.06 11.25 -19.98
CA GLY A 32 -7.58 12.42 -20.72
C GLY A 32 -7.60 13.72 -19.91
N ASN A 33 -7.81 13.66 -18.59
CA ASN A 33 -7.80 14.84 -17.72
C ASN A 33 -6.36 15.22 -17.36
N PHE A 34 -6.02 16.51 -17.50
CA PHE A 34 -4.68 17.04 -17.20
C PHE A 34 -4.59 17.77 -15.85
N GLY A 35 -5.62 17.67 -15.00
CA GLY A 35 -5.64 18.30 -13.69
C GLY A 35 -4.89 17.49 -12.62
N PHE A 36 -4.92 17.96 -11.37
CA PHE A 36 -4.45 17.18 -10.23
C PHE A 36 -5.34 15.95 -9.98
N ASP A 37 -4.73 14.81 -9.61
CA ASP A 37 -5.46 13.65 -9.07
C ASP A 37 -6.14 13.95 -7.73
N GLY A 38 -5.54 14.86 -6.95
CA GLY A 38 -6.03 15.28 -5.65
C GLY A 38 -7.04 16.41 -5.72
N LYS A 39 -7.68 16.68 -4.59
CA LYS A 39 -8.64 17.79 -4.41
C LYS A 39 -8.24 18.60 -3.20
N SER A 40 -8.42 19.92 -3.26
CA SER A 40 -8.16 20.77 -2.12
C SER A 40 -9.08 20.44 -0.94
N PHE A 41 -8.52 20.44 0.26
CA PHE A 41 -9.26 20.31 1.53
C PHE A 41 -9.24 21.61 2.35
N LEU A 42 -8.97 22.77 1.72
CA LEU A 42 -8.90 24.06 2.40
C LEU A 42 -10.19 24.38 3.16
N ASP A 43 -11.35 24.10 2.55
CA ASP A 43 -12.67 24.26 3.19
C ASP A 43 -12.77 23.54 4.54
N VAL A 44 -12.11 22.38 4.69
CA VAL A 44 -12.10 21.64 5.96
C VAL A 44 -11.17 22.31 6.98
N LEU A 45 -10.02 22.83 6.53
CA LEU A 45 -9.08 23.52 7.42
C LEU A 45 -9.66 24.80 8.02
N ILE A 46 -10.46 25.54 7.24
CA ILE A 46 -11.08 26.81 7.68
C ILE A 46 -12.45 26.62 8.33
N GLY A 47 -12.92 25.37 8.47
CA GLY A 47 -14.21 25.05 9.10
C GLY A 47 -15.45 25.32 8.23
N ALA A 48 -15.28 25.55 6.92
CA ALA A 48 -16.39 25.70 5.98
C ALA A 48 -17.07 24.35 5.64
N LYS A 49 -16.32 23.24 5.75
CA LYS A 49 -16.83 21.86 5.59
C LYS A 49 -16.35 20.95 6.71
N ASN A 50 -17.17 19.97 7.07
CA ASN A 50 -16.81 18.95 8.06
C ASN A 50 -16.00 17.79 7.48
N GLU A 51 -16.18 17.50 6.18
CA GLU A 51 -15.61 16.34 5.49
C GLU A 51 -15.07 16.74 4.11
N HIS A 52 -14.01 16.05 3.68
CA HIS A 52 -13.29 16.31 2.43
C HIS A 52 -13.70 15.34 1.30
N ARG A 53 -13.73 14.05 1.62
CA ARG A 53 -14.01 12.96 0.67
C ARG A 53 -14.53 11.72 1.40
N ASP A 54 -15.25 10.90 0.64
CA ASP A 54 -15.80 9.64 1.12
C ASP A 54 -14.75 8.53 1.18
N TYR A 55 -13.81 8.52 0.22
CA TYR A 55 -12.85 7.43 0.02
C TYR A 55 -11.42 7.91 -0.19
N THR A 56 -10.45 7.16 0.31
CA THR A 56 -9.04 7.25 -0.07
C THR A 56 -8.55 5.97 -0.67
N PHE A 57 -7.53 6.08 -1.52
CA PHE A 57 -6.96 4.96 -2.26
C PHE A 57 -5.49 4.78 -1.92
N GLY A 58 -5.03 3.53 -1.97
CA GLY A 58 -3.65 3.17 -1.70
C GLY A 58 -3.11 2.20 -2.73
N VAL A 59 -1.84 2.40 -3.10
CA VAL A 59 -1.08 1.56 -4.03
C VAL A 59 0.23 1.13 -3.37
N HIS A 60 0.59 -0.13 -3.54
CA HIS A 60 1.86 -0.68 -3.10
C HIS A 60 2.44 -1.61 -4.16
N THR A 61 3.77 -1.54 -4.34
CA THR A 61 4.56 -2.39 -5.23
C THR A 61 5.71 -3.03 -4.47
N THR A 62 6.09 -4.26 -4.80
CA THR A 62 7.30 -4.91 -4.24
C THR A 62 8.52 -4.78 -5.14
N ARG A 63 8.33 -4.56 -6.44
CA ARG A 63 9.46 -4.30 -7.33
C ARG A 63 10.11 -2.95 -7.01
N GLY A 64 11.42 -2.98 -6.82
CA GLY A 64 12.24 -1.80 -6.52
C GLY A 64 12.48 -1.57 -5.03
N ILE A 65 11.76 -2.28 -4.15
CA ILE A 65 12.02 -2.28 -2.71
C ILE A 65 13.16 -3.24 -2.36
N ILE A 66 13.78 -3.03 -1.21
CA ILE A 66 14.83 -3.89 -0.68
C ILE A 66 14.20 -5.22 -0.27
N ASN A 67 14.74 -6.33 -0.80
CA ASN A 67 14.26 -7.69 -0.54
C ASN A 67 12.78 -7.89 -0.89
N GLY A 68 12.28 -7.13 -1.85
CA GLY A 68 10.93 -7.28 -2.38
C GLY A 68 10.71 -8.62 -3.07
N SER A 69 9.48 -9.12 -2.98
CA SER A 69 9.03 -10.21 -3.85
C SER A 69 9.00 -9.80 -5.31
N GLU A 70 9.14 -10.78 -6.21
CA GLU A 70 9.08 -10.56 -7.67
C GLU A 70 7.79 -9.85 -8.10
N SER A 71 6.67 -10.18 -7.47
CA SER A 71 5.39 -9.51 -7.66
C SER A 71 4.48 -9.74 -6.46
N TYR A 72 4.19 -8.69 -5.70
CA TYR A 72 3.14 -8.68 -4.69
C TYR A 72 2.43 -7.30 -4.64
N PRO A 73 1.75 -6.90 -5.72
CA PRO A 73 1.07 -5.63 -5.77
C PRO A 73 -0.17 -5.66 -4.89
N ILE A 74 -0.36 -4.60 -4.11
CA ILE A 74 -1.53 -4.41 -3.24
C ILE A 74 -2.23 -3.13 -3.66
N ARG A 75 -3.56 -3.18 -3.66
CA ARG A 75 -4.44 -2.03 -3.89
C ARG A 75 -5.43 -1.93 -2.75
N SER A 76 -5.79 -0.72 -2.36
CA SER A 76 -6.75 -0.53 -1.28
C SER A 76 -7.63 0.67 -1.51
N ILE A 77 -8.84 0.59 -0.98
CA ILE A 77 -9.78 1.69 -0.83
C ILE A 77 -10.25 1.72 0.62
N ARG A 78 -10.34 2.92 1.19
CA ARG A 78 -10.78 3.13 2.56
C ARG A 78 -11.85 4.21 2.60
N SER A 79 -12.98 3.90 3.19
CA SER A 79 -13.95 4.89 3.65
C SER A 79 -13.72 5.22 5.13
N LYS A 80 -14.59 6.04 5.72
CA LYS A 80 -14.58 6.30 7.17
C LYS A 80 -14.73 5.02 8.00
N LYS A 81 -15.58 4.10 7.53
CA LYS A 81 -15.97 2.89 8.27
C LYS A 81 -15.29 1.62 7.79
N TYR A 82 -15.07 1.47 6.49
CA TYR A 82 -14.58 0.21 5.92
C TYR A 82 -13.29 0.41 5.15
N LYS A 83 -12.39 -0.57 5.22
CA LYS A 83 -11.23 -0.65 4.35
C LYS A 83 -11.24 -1.97 3.61
N TYR A 84 -11.12 -1.89 2.29
CA TYR A 84 -10.95 -3.04 1.42
C TYR A 84 -9.52 -3.05 0.86
N ILE A 85 -8.90 -4.23 0.87
CA ILE A 85 -7.55 -4.48 0.36
C ILE A 85 -7.62 -5.64 -0.63
N LEU A 86 -6.99 -5.47 -1.79
CA LEU A 86 -6.86 -6.46 -2.83
C LEU A 86 -5.39 -6.84 -2.99
N ASN A 87 -5.06 -8.08 -2.64
CA ASN A 87 -3.74 -8.68 -2.80
C ASN A 87 -3.69 -9.43 -4.14
N LEU A 88 -3.35 -8.70 -5.21
CA LEU A 88 -3.43 -9.19 -6.59
C LEU A 88 -2.61 -10.47 -6.86
N ASN A 89 -1.55 -10.71 -6.09
CA ASN A 89 -0.73 -11.92 -6.18
C ASN A 89 -0.67 -12.69 -4.85
N HIS A 90 -1.81 -12.89 -4.20
CA HIS A 90 -1.94 -13.53 -2.88
C HIS A 90 -1.38 -14.97 -2.79
N ASN A 91 -1.15 -15.64 -3.93
CA ASN A 91 -0.57 -16.98 -3.96
C ASN A 91 0.93 -16.99 -3.64
N GLN A 92 1.62 -15.87 -3.83
CA GLN A 92 3.03 -15.71 -3.46
C GLN A 92 3.21 -15.36 -1.98
N LEU A 93 4.45 -15.41 -1.49
CA LEU A 93 4.81 -14.78 -0.23
C LEU A 93 5.19 -13.32 -0.49
N PHE A 94 4.70 -12.43 0.37
CA PHE A 94 5.22 -11.07 0.47
C PHE A 94 6.57 -11.11 1.21
N ASN A 95 7.58 -10.49 0.60
CA ASN A 95 8.88 -10.32 1.21
C ASN A 95 9.31 -8.85 1.19
N ASN A 96 10.00 -8.45 2.24
CA ASN A 96 10.74 -7.21 2.32
C ASN A 96 11.93 -7.40 3.26
N ILE A 97 12.59 -6.31 3.64
CA ILE A 97 13.74 -6.35 4.55
C ILE A 97 13.43 -7.01 5.91
N LEU A 98 12.21 -6.92 6.44
CA LEU A 98 11.84 -7.53 7.72
C LEU A 98 11.61 -9.04 7.63
N THR A 99 11.43 -9.59 6.43
CA THR A 99 11.09 -11.01 6.24
C THR A 99 12.05 -11.73 5.30
N ALA A 100 13.15 -11.10 4.94
CA ALA A 100 14.20 -11.71 4.14
C ALA A 100 15.36 -12.12 5.02
N GLU A 101 15.89 -13.32 4.78
CA GLU A 101 17.08 -13.85 5.46
C GLU A 101 18.33 -13.24 4.83
N ASP A 102 18.52 -11.94 5.05
CA ASP A 102 19.63 -11.14 4.54
C ASP A 102 20.46 -10.67 5.75
N TYR A 103 21.58 -11.35 5.99
CA TYR A 103 22.46 -11.12 7.15
C TYR A 103 23.50 -10.02 6.89
N ASP A 104 23.75 -9.69 5.62
CA ASP A 104 24.74 -8.70 5.20
C ASP A 104 24.21 -7.25 5.32
N ARG A 105 22.92 -7.08 5.56
CA ARG A 105 22.27 -5.78 5.70
C ARG A 105 22.41 -5.23 7.13
N PRO A 106 23.08 -4.08 7.32
CA PRO A 106 23.08 -3.43 8.63
C PRO A 106 21.65 -3.03 9.02
N SER A 107 21.35 -3.16 10.32
CA SER A 107 20.07 -2.75 10.91
C SER A 107 19.76 -1.29 10.61
N PHE A 108 18.47 -0.97 10.46
CA PHE A 108 18.02 0.44 10.44
C PHE A 108 18.08 1.08 11.83
N LEU A 109 18.16 0.26 12.89
CA LEU A 109 18.46 0.69 14.24
C LEU A 109 19.97 0.83 14.30
N ARG A 110 20.46 2.06 14.07
CA ARG A 110 21.89 2.37 13.85
C ARG A 110 22.83 1.88 14.96
N ASP A 111 22.30 1.57 16.14
CA ASP A 111 23.06 1.14 17.31
C ASP A 111 22.91 -0.35 17.66
N GLU A 112 22.01 -1.08 16.99
CA GLU A 112 21.78 -2.51 17.26
C GLU A 112 22.19 -3.33 16.03
N MET A 113 23.21 -4.18 16.13
CA MET A 113 23.61 -5.17 15.10
C MET A 113 22.59 -6.31 14.99
N ILE A 114 21.29 -6.01 15.02
CA ILE A 114 20.21 -6.97 14.91
C ILE A 114 19.74 -6.97 13.45
N PRO A 115 19.98 -8.04 12.68
CA PRO A 115 19.45 -8.13 11.32
C PRO A 115 17.93 -7.93 11.32
N PRO A 116 17.37 -7.15 10.37
CA PRO A 116 15.95 -6.78 10.40
C PRO A 116 14.97 -7.95 10.47
N MET A 117 15.34 -9.12 9.95
CA MET A 117 14.55 -10.36 10.06
C MET A 117 14.28 -10.82 11.50
N PHE A 118 15.17 -10.52 12.45
CA PHE A 118 14.96 -10.90 13.86
C PHE A 118 13.71 -10.23 14.44
N ILE A 119 13.30 -9.07 13.92
CA ILE A 119 12.06 -8.40 14.34
C ILE A 119 10.85 -9.27 13.99
N TYR A 120 10.72 -9.72 12.75
CA TYR A 120 9.59 -10.58 12.34
C TYR A 120 9.61 -11.93 13.07
N ARG A 121 10.80 -12.53 13.24
CA ARG A 121 10.96 -13.76 14.05
C ARG A 121 10.54 -13.55 15.51
N SER A 122 10.82 -12.38 16.09
CA SER A 122 10.39 -12.06 17.45
C SER A 122 8.87 -11.97 17.55
N TRP A 123 8.18 -11.45 16.54
CA TRP A 123 6.71 -11.41 16.51
C TRP A 123 6.12 -12.82 16.49
N ILE A 124 6.69 -13.71 15.68
CA ILE A 124 6.28 -15.13 15.64
C ILE A 124 6.48 -15.79 17.01
N LYS A 125 7.65 -15.58 17.63
CA LYS A 125 7.98 -16.16 18.93
C LYS A 125 7.10 -15.63 20.06
N ASN A 126 6.69 -14.35 19.97
CA ASN A 126 5.92 -13.67 21.00
C ASN A 126 4.39 -13.80 20.83
N ALA A 127 3.92 -14.48 19.77
CA ALA A 127 2.49 -14.74 19.59
C ALA A 127 1.95 -15.59 20.75
N LYS A 128 0.91 -15.11 21.42
CA LYS A 128 0.37 -15.70 22.66
C LYS A 128 -0.51 -16.91 22.40
N ASP A 129 -1.13 -16.96 21.23
CA ASP A 129 -2.05 -18.01 20.83
C ASP A 129 -2.03 -18.25 19.31
N LYS A 130 -2.80 -19.26 18.86
CA LYS A 130 -2.91 -19.61 17.45
C LYS A 130 -3.47 -18.46 16.61
N HIS A 131 -4.41 -17.68 17.13
CA HIS A 131 -5.01 -16.59 16.37
C HIS A 131 -4.00 -15.46 16.12
N GLU A 132 -3.25 -15.04 17.16
CA GLU A 132 -2.19 -14.06 17.03
C GLU A 132 -1.05 -14.57 16.13
N LEU A 133 -0.69 -15.85 16.22
CA LEU A 133 0.32 -16.44 15.35
C LEU A 133 -0.10 -16.40 13.87
N GLU A 134 -1.35 -16.75 13.55
CA GLU A 134 -1.86 -16.68 12.18
C GLU A 134 -1.98 -15.23 11.70
N TRP A 135 -2.32 -14.28 12.57
CA TRP A 135 -2.29 -12.86 12.25
C TRP A 135 -0.86 -12.38 11.92
N VAL A 136 0.15 -12.77 12.69
CA VAL A 136 1.56 -12.43 12.39
C VAL A 136 1.99 -13.06 11.06
N LYS A 137 1.69 -14.35 10.82
CA LYS A 137 2.02 -15.03 9.55
C LYS A 137 1.32 -14.40 8.34
N SER A 138 0.15 -13.79 8.54
CA SER A 138 -0.55 -13.08 7.47
C SER A 138 0.28 -11.93 6.88
N TYR A 139 1.26 -11.41 7.62
CA TYR A 139 2.21 -10.42 7.10
C TYR A 139 2.93 -10.88 5.83
N GLN A 140 3.26 -12.17 5.70
CA GLN A 140 3.82 -12.74 4.47
C GLN A 140 2.75 -13.39 3.58
N LYS A 141 1.70 -13.97 4.16
CA LYS A 141 0.67 -14.73 3.43
C LYS A 141 -0.73 -14.18 3.68
N ARG A 142 -1.14 -13.20 2.86
CA ARG A 142 -2.47 -12.58 2.91
C ARG A 142 -3.46 -13.32 2.00
N PRO A 143 -4.77 -13.31 2.29
CA PRO A 143 -5.79 -13.76 1.36
C PRO A 143 -5.93 -12.80 0.16
N ASN A 144 -6.63 -13.20 -0.90
CA ASN A 144 -6.86 -12.35 -2.06
C ASN A 144 -7.56 -11.03 -1.70
N GLU A 145 -8.59 -11.12 -0.88
CA GLU A 145 -9.43 -10.00 -0.49
C GLU A 145 -9.44 -9.87 1.04
N GLU A 146 -9.26 -8.64 1.51
CA GLU A 146 -9.41 -8.29 2.91
C GLU A 146 -10.41 -7.14 3.04
N LEU A 147 -11.32 -7.25 4.01
CA LEU A 147 -12.28 -6.22 4.36
C LEU A 147 -12.25 -6.08 5.88
N TYR A 148 -12.21 -4.84 6.36
CA TYR A 148 -12.19 -4.53 7.79
C TYR A 148 -13.24 -3.46 8.11
N ASP A 149 -13.97 -3.65 9.20
CA ASP A 149 -14.81 -2.62 9.83
C ASP A 149 -13.94 -1.85 10.83
N LEU A 150 -13.53 -0.64 10.47
CA LEU A 150 -12.58 0.18 11.20
C LEU A 150 -13.16 0.77 12.49
N GLU A 151 -14.50 0.80 12.63
CA GLU A 151 -15.15 1.23 13.87
C GLU A 151 -15.09 0.11 14.91
N LYS A 152 -15.26 -1.14 14.48
CA LYS A 152 -15.27 -2.32 15.36
C LYS A 152 -13.88 -2.93 15.56
N ASP A 153 -13.02 -2.82 14.56
CA ASP A 153 -11.70 -3.42 14.50
C ASP A 153 -10.66 -2.40 13.98
N PRO A 154 -10.30 -1.41 14.81
CA PRO A 154 -9.36 -0.35 14.43
C PRO A 154 -7.94 -0.87 14.11
N PHE A 155 -7.62 -2.11 14.52
CA PHE A 155 -6.33 -2.75 14.29
C PHE A 155 -6.32 -3.73 13.12
N GLU A 156 -7.43 -3.86 12.40
CA GLU A 156 -7.53 -4.67 11.17
C GLU A 156 -7.09 -6.14 11.40
N LYS A 157 -7.48 -6.72 12.54
CA LYS A 157 -7.13 -8.10 12.91
C LYS A 157 -8.14 -9.13 12.37
N ASN A 158 -9.37 -8.72 12.15
CA ASN A 158 -10.50 -9.57 11.79
C ASN A 158 -10.95 -9.29 10.36
N ASN A 159 -10.44 -10.06 9.41
CA ASN A 159 -10.88 -9.97 8.02
C ASN A 159 -12.32 -10.50 7.87
N ILE A 160 -13.25 -9.60 7.54
CA ILE A 160 -14.67 -9.87 7.36
C ILE A 160 -15.08 -10.06 5.89
N ALA A 161 -14.14 -10.16 4.95
CA ALA A 161 -14.41 -10.22 3.50
C ALA A 161 -15.27 -11.41 3.05
N ASN A 162 -15.29 -12.49 3.83
CA ASN A 162 -16.08 -13.70 3.55
C ASN A 162 -17.21 -13.91 4.57
N GLN A 163 -17.45 -12.94 5.45
CA GLN A 163 -18.54 -13.05 6.42
C GLN A 163 -19.89 -12.70 5.76
N PRO A 164 -20.96 -13.48 6.05
CA PRO A 164 -22.30 -13.13 5.61
C PRO A 164 -22.69 -11.71 6.04
N GLY A 165 -23.40 -10.99 5.17
CA GLY A 165 -23.87 -9.62 5.43
C GLY A 165 -22.92 -8.49 4.98
N TYR A 166 -21.66 -8.78 4.63
CA TYR A 166 -20.72 -7.77 4.14
C TYR A 166 -20.47 -7.81 2.62
N ASN A 167 -21.18 -8.67 1.90
CA ASN A 167 -21.00 -8.87 0.45
C ASN A 167 -21.23 -7.59 -0.36
N ASP A 168 -22.28 -6.82 -0.03
CA ASP A 168 -22.63 -5.60 -0.76
C ASP A 168 -21.57 -4.51 -0.55
N VAL A 169 -21.12 -4.33 0.69
CA VAL A 169 -20.03 -3.40 1.02
C VAL A 169 -18.74 -3.79 0.32
N LYS A 170 -18.36 -5.08 0.35
CA LYS A 170 -17.18 -5.59 -0.37
C LYS A 170 -17.28 -5.30 -1.86
N LYS A 171 -18.43 -5.60 -2.47
CA LYS A 171 -18.66 -5.40 -3.91
C LYS A 171 -18.58 -3.92 -4.29
N ASP A 172 -19.22 -3.04 -3.52
CA ASP A 172 -19.19 -1.60 -3.78
C ASP A 172 -17.77 -1.03 -3.73
N LEU A 173 -17.03 -1.33 -2.66
CA LEU A 173 -15.65 -0.87 -2.51
C LEU A 173 -14.74 -1.45 -3.60
N LYS A 174 -14.90 -2.72 -3.96
CA LYS A 174 -14.15 -3.36 -5.04
C LYS A 174 -14.39 -2.67 -6.39
N GLU A 175 -15.63 -2.35 -6.73
CA GLU A 175 -15.93 -1.65 -7.99
C GLU A 175 -15.38 -0.23 -8.00
N LYS A 176 -15.49 0.52 -6.88
CA LYS A 176 -14.87 1.85 -6.75
C LYS A 176 -13.35 1.80 -6.88
N LEU A 177 -12.70 0.81 -6.27
CA LEU A 177 -11.27 0.59 -6.40
C LEU A 177 -10.89 0.30 -7.86
N LYS A 178 -11.66 -0.55 -8.55
CA LYS A 178 -11.43 -0.88 -9.96
C LYS A 178 -11.58 0.34 -10.88
N ILE A 179 -12.60 1.17 -10.66
CA ILE A 179 -12.79 2.42 -11.41
C ILE A 179 -11.60 3.34 -11.20
N TRP A 180 -11.17 3.54 -9.95
CA TRP A 180 -10.00 4.36 -9.64
C TRP A 180 -8.72 3.79 -10.26
N MET A 181 -8.48 2.48 -10.17
CA MET A 181 -7.33 1.84 -10.82
C MET A 181 -7.32 2.12 -12.33
N LYS A 182 -8.47 1.98 -13.01
CA LYS A 182 -8.58 2.29 -14.43
C LYS A 182 -8.22 3.76 -14.71
N GLN A 183 -8.78 4.70 -13.94
CA GLN A 183 -8.49 6.13 -14.07
C GLN A 183 -6.99 6.42 -13.97
N GLN A 184 -6.28 5.73 -13.07
CA GLN A 184 -4.84 5.86 -12.87
C GLN A 184 -3.98 5.13 -13.92
N GLY A 185 -4.61 4.52 -14.94
CA GLY A 185 -3.93 3.67 -15.92
C GLY A 185 -3.34 2.39 -15.32
N ASP A 186 -3.83 1.96 -14.15
CA ASP A 186 -3.31 0.83 -13.41
C ASP A 186 -3.95 -0.50 -13.86
N LYS A 187 -3.13 -1.32 -14.50
CA LYS A 187 -3.46 -2.66 -14.99
C LYS A 187 -3.12 -3.78 -13.99
N GLY A 188 -2.94 -3.46 -12.71
CA GLY A 188 -2.67 -4.42 -11.65
C GLY A 188 -1.28 -5.06 -11.73
N ILE A 189 -1.21 -6.36 -12.06
CA ILE A 189 0.07 -7.08 -12.12
C ILE A 189 0.99 -6.53 -13.22
N GLU A 190 0.45 -6.13 -14.38
CA GLU A 190 1.28 -5.52 -15.44
C GLU A 190 1.95 -4.21 -14.96
N THR A 191 1.21 -3.38 -14.22
CA THR A 191 1.74 -2.18 -13.57
C THR A 191 2.86 -2.52 -12.58
N GLU A 192 2.69 -3.59 -11.80
CA GLU A 192 3.74 -4.07 -10.90
C GLU A 192 4.99 -4.42 -11.68
N MET A 193 4.89 -5.26 -12.72
CA MET A 193 6.04 -5.74 -13.48
C MET A 193 6.86 -4.60 -14.10
N THR A 194 6.21 -3.49 -14.42
CA THR A 194 6.86 -2.29 -14.98
C THR A 194 7.35 -1.29 -13.93
N ALA A 195 7.10 -1.49 -12.63
CA ALA A 195 7.41 -0.51 -11.58
C ALA A 195 8.90 -0.12 -11.52
N ILE A 196 9.83 -1.02 -11.85
CA ILE A 196 11.27 -0.71 -11.93
C ILE A 196 11.59 0.40 -12.93
N SER A 197 10.83 0.51 -14.03
CA SER A 197 11.03 1.54 -15.05
C SER A 197 10.82 2.97 -14.52
N ARG A 198 10.14 3.11 -13.38
CA ARG A 198 9.80 4.40 -12.75
C ARG A 198 10.72 4.75 -11.59
N GLN A 199 11.71 3.90 -11.29
CA GLN A 199 12.65 4.10 -10.21
C GLN A 199 13.96 4.69 -10.76
N ASP A 200 14.48 5.75 -10.14
CA ASP A 200 15.85 6.20 -10.42
C ASP A 200 16.87 5.18 -9.85
N ARG A 201 17.51 4.47 -10.77
CA ARG A 201 18.52 3.45 -10.52
C ARG A 201 19.93 3.85 -10.96
N ARG A 202 20.20 5.12 -11.24
CA ARG A 202 21.57 5.57 -11.53
C ARG A 202 22.50 5.20 -10.37
N GLY A 203 23.61 4.52 -10.68
CA GLY A 203 24.54 3.99 -9.69
C GLY A 203 24.03 2.82 -8.85
N LYS A 204 22.81 2.31 -9.10
CA LYS A 204 22.22 1.15 -8.44
C LYS A 204 22.16 0.02 -9.47
N GLY A 205 22.85 -1.09 -9.23
CA GLY A 205 22.87 -2.25 -10.14
C GLY A 205 21.48 -2.81 -10.46
N VAL A 206 21.39 -3.91 -11.21
CA VAL A 206 20.10 -4.52 -11.58
C VAL A 206 19.32 -4.91 -10.32
N TRP A 207 18.05 -4.50 -10.22
CA TRP A 207 17.19 -4.97 -9.14
C TRP A 207 16.93 -6.45 -9.31
N ARG A 208 16.99 -7.20 -8.21
CA ARG A 208 16.63 -8.61 -8.17
C ARG A 208 15.62 -8.84 -7.07
N PRO A 209 14.56 -9.63 -7.31
CA PRO A 209 13.65 -10.05 -6.25
C PRO A 209 14.40 -10.91 -5.23
N TYR A 210 13.93 -10.90 -3.99
CA TYR A 210 14.53 -11.67 -2.90
C TYR A 210 14.71 -13.15 -3.26
N GLN A 211 13.71 -13.76 -3.90
CA GLN A 211 13.70 -15.18 -4.27
C GLN A 211 14.83 -15.58 -5.24
N THR A 212 15.43 -14.61 -5.95
CA THR A 212 16.52 -14.87 -6.91
C THR A 212 17.88 -14.43 -6.40
N LYS A 213 17.93 -13.85 -5.20
CA LYS A 213 19.21 -13.54 -4.58
C LYS A 213 19.91 -14.85 -4.26
N PRO A 214 21.23 -14.96 -4.51
CA PRO A 214 21.97 -16.12 -4.06
C PRO A 214 21.75 -16.28 -2.56
N ASN A 215 21.51 -17.50 -2.09
CA ASN A 215 21.48 -17.81 -0.66
C ASN A 215 22.74 -17.21 -0.05
N GLN A 216 22.60 -16.19 0.79
CA GLN A 216 23.74 -15.61 1.53
C GLN A 216 24.27 -16.58 2.60
N ASN A 217 23.65 -17.75 2.77
CA ASN A 217 24.18 -18.85 3.56
C ASN A 217 25.17 -19.70 2.76
N THR A 218 26.42 -19.24 2.70
CA THR A 218 27.57 -20.14 2.71
C THR A 218 28.56 -19.64 3.75
N ASN A 219 28.63 -20.36 4.87
CA ASN A 219 29.64 -20.29 5.94
C ASN A 219 29.40 -19.25 7.06
N PHE A 220 28.72 -19.70 8.11
CA PHE A 220 29.03 -19.38 9.50
C PHE A 220 28.89 -20.64 10.35
#